data_AF-A0A852NIV1-F1
#
_entry.id   AF-A0A852NIV1-F1
#
_cell.length_a   1.000
_cell.length_b   1.000
_cell.length_c   1.000
_cell.angle_alpha   90.00
_cell.angle_beta   90.00
_cell.angle_gamma   90.00
#
_symmetry.space_group_name_H-M   'P 1'
#
loop_
_entity.id
_entity.type
_entity.pdbx_description
1 polymer ?
#
loop_
_entity_poly.entity_id
_entity_poly.type
_entity_poly.pdbx_seq_one_letter_code
_entity_poly.pdbx_strand_id
1 'polypeptide(L)'
;QDHKVEEFIGSPLYSVMIISYEMLLRSLDQIQAIEFNLLICDEGHRLKNSTIKTTTALTGLSCERRIILTGTPIQNDLQEFYALIEFVNPGILGSLSTYRKIYEEPIVRSREPSATKEEKELGEKRAAELTRLTGLFILRRTQEVINKFLPPKKESIIFCQPTALQLELYRKLLSSRVITSCLQGRLENSTHLICIGALKKLCNHPCLLFKAIKEKSCDPVSEEHDESSLYEGVIDVFPQNYTSDTFSETDSGKLQVLVKLLATIQELNSSERQVVVLVSNYTQTLNVLQETCKHYGYSYTRLDGHTPVSQRQQIVDTFNSKFSPAFIFLLSSKAGGVGLNLVGASHLILYDIDWNPATDIQAMARVWRDGQKHTVHIYRLLTTGSIEEKIYQRQISKQDLSGAVVDLSKTSEHTHFSIEELKNLFTLHEDSSCVTHDLLDCDCKGNTDHQSTSSEKPPVSGSCQLEPNHGKPNSKKPLSMSQLMQWKHFSGQHQTLADPFLERIKENVSFIFQNVTNPTSP
;
A
#
# COMPACT_ATOMS: atom_id res chain seq x y z
N GLN A 1 23.24 -20.29 12.76
CA GLN A 1 23.10 -19.95 11.32
C GLN A 1 24.39 -19.33 10.77
N ASP A 2 25.35 -18.99 11.63
CA ASP A 2 26.52 -18.18 11.29
C ASP A 2 27.62 -18.92 10.50
N HIS A 3 27.60 -20.26 10.43
CA HIS A 3 28.59 -21.03 9.65
C HIS A 3 28.31 -21.11 8.14
N LYS A 4 27.18 -20.59 7.65
CA LYS A 4 26.82 -20.71 6.22
C LYS A 4 27.74 -19.91 5.29
N VAL A 5 28.29 -18.80 5.77
CA VAL A 5 29.24 -17.97 4.99
C VAL A 5 30.59 -18.68 4.93
N GLU A 6 31.05 -19.25 6.04
CA GLU A 6 32.27 -20.05 6.13
C GLU A 6 32.17 -21.31 5.24
N GLU A 7 31.01 -21.95 5.20
CA GLU A 7 30.73 -23.11 4.34
C GLU A 7 30.78 -22.75 2.85
N PHE A 8 30.29 -21.56 2.47
CA PHE A 8 30.41 -21.04 1.11
C PHE A 8 31.87 -20.77 0.73
N ILE A 9 32.65 -20.16 1.63
CA ILE A 9 34.08 -19.87 1.40
C ILE A 9 34.89 -21.18 1.28
N GLY A 10 34.61 -22.17 2.12
CA GLY A 10 35.36 -23.41 2.20
C GLY A 10 35.02 -24.44 1.13
N SER A 11 33.92 -24.27 0.39
CA SER A 11 33.41 -25.27 -0.55
C SER A 11 33.43 -24.75 -2.00
N PRO A 12 34.20 -25.37 -2.91
CA PRO A 12 34.21 -25.01 -4.32
C PRO A 12 32.92 -25.41 -5.06
N LEU A 13 31.98 -26.08 -4.39
CA LEU A 13 30.75 -26.58 -5.00
C LEU A 13 29.63 -25.53 -5.03
N TYR A 14 29.72 -24.48 -4.22
CA TYR A 14 28.69 -23.44 -4.17
C TYR A 14 29.05 -22.27 -5.10
N SER A 15 28.24 -22.05 -6.13
CA SER A 15 28.44 -20.94 -7.08
C SER A 15 27.53 -19.73 -6.81
N VAL A 16 26.53 -19.88 -5.93
CA VAL A 16 25.53 -18.85 -5.65
C VAL A 16 25.33 -18.71 -4.15
N MET A 17 25.47 -17.47 -3.65
CA MET A 17 25.18 -17.11 -2.27
C MET A 17 23.91 -16.25 -2.20
N ILE A 18 22.93 -16.67 -1.39
CA ILE A 18 21.73 -15.89 -1.09
C ILE A 18 21.80 -15.45 0.36
N ILE A 19 21.85 -14.15 0.60
CA ILE A 19 22.03 -13.56 1.93
C ILE A 19 21.09 -12.36 2.13
N SER A 20 20.60 -12.15 3.34
CA SER A 20 19.83 -10.95 3.68
C SER A 20 20.76 -9.75 3.93
N TYR A 21 20.26 -8.53 3.77
CA TYR A 21 21.03 -7.31 4.04
C TYR A 21 21.56 -7.24 5.48
N GLU A 22 20.79 -7.75 6.44
CA GLU A 22 21.17 -7.77 7.85
C GLU A 22 22.28 -8.79 8.14
N MET A 23 22.21 -9.97 7.51
CA MET A 23 23.26 -10.99 7.63
C MET A 23 24.55 -10.58 6.92
N LEU A 24 24.45 -9.88 5.79
CA LEU A 24 25.60 -9.29 5.09
C LEU A 24 26.36 -8.33 6.01
N LEU A 25 25.65 -7.43 6.69
CA LEU A 25 26.28 -6.49 7.63
C LEU A 25 26.95 -7.18 8.82
N ARG A 26 26.39 -8.31 9.28
CA ARG A 26 26.97 -9.09 10.39
C ARG A 26 28.25 -9.83 9.99
N SER A 27 28.35 -10.25 8.73
CA SER A 27 29.43 -11.12 8.23
C SER A 27 30.30 -10.43 7.19
N LEU A 28 30.37 -9.09 7.23
CA LEU A 28 30.98 -8.27 6.20
C LEU A 28 32.45 -8.62 5.99
N ASP A 29 33.21 -8.79 7.07
CA ASP A 29 34.66 -9.05 7.02
C ASP A 29 34.97 -10.35 6.27
N GLN A 30 34.15 -11.38 6.43
CA GLN A 30 34.30 -12.65 5.73
C GLN A 30 33.93 -12.53 4.25
N ILE A 31 32.86 -11.79 3.94
CA ILE A 31 32.32 -11.65 2.59
C ILE A 31 33.21 -10.73 1.73
N GLN A 32 33.83 -9.71 2.33
CA GLN A 32 34.71 -8.78 1.62
C GLN A 32 35.99 -9.45 1.10
N ALA A 33 36.40 -10.57 1.71
CA ALA A 33 37.53 -11.38 1.23
C ALA A 33 37.20 -12.19 -0.04
N ILE A 34 35.93 -12.26 -0.43
CA ILE A 34 35.45 -13.05 -1.57
C ILE A 34 35.30 -12.14 -2.80
N GLU A 35 35.75 -12.63 -3.95
CA GLU A 35 35.54 -11.98 -5.23
C GLU A 35 34.22 -12.46 -5.86
N PHE A 36 33.32 -11.53 -6.18
CA PHE A 36 32.04 -11.83 -6.82
C PHE A 36 32.02 -11.31 -8.26
N ASN A 37 31.60 -12.15 -9.21
CA ASN A 37 31.44 -11.70 -10.60
C ASN A 37 30.11 -10.98 -10.88
N LEU A 38 29.10 -11.21 -10.04
CA LEU A 38 27.76 -10.64 -10.18
C LEU A 38 27.13 -10.40 -8.81
N LEU A 39 26.64 -9.18 -8.59
CA LEU A 39 25.88 -8.80 -7.40
C LEU A 39 24.45 -8.44 -7.81
N ILE A 40 23.47 -9.11 -7.21
CA ILE A 40 22.04 -8.82 -7.41
C ILE A 40 21.45 -8.31 -6.10
N CYS A 41 21.01 -7.06 -6.11
CA CYS A 41 20.34 -6.43 -4.97
C CYS A 41 18.83 -6.40 -5.21
N ASP A 42 18.10 -7.24 -4.49
CA ASP A 42 16.63 -7.20 -4.51
C ASP A 42 16.09 -6.11 -3.58
N GLU A 43 14.92 -5.57 -3.91
CA GLU A 43 14.30 -4.43 -3.24
C GLU A 43 15.26 -3.23 -3.08
N GLY A 44 15.83 -2.79 -4.21
CA GLY A 44 16.80 -1.69 -4.29
C GLY A 44 16.36 -0.37 -3.65
N HIS A 45 15.06 -0.17 -3.43
CA HIS A 45 14.56 0.90 -2.59
C HIS A 45 15.07 0.84 -1.13
N ARG A 46 15.77 -0.22 -0.69
CA ARG A 46 16.49 -0.24 0.59
C ARG A 46 17.84 0.48 0.54
N LEU A 47 18.36 0.76 -0.66
CA LEU A 47 19.68 1.36 -0.92
C LEU A 47 19.62 2.89 -1.12
N LYS A 48 18.46 3.49 -0.87
CA LYS A 48 18.13 4.92 -1.12
C LYS A 48 19.16 5.92 -0.65
N ASN A 49 19.74 5.71 0.52
CA ASN A 49 20.60 6.69 1.15
C ASN A 49 22.03 6.18 1.17
N SER A 50 22.92 6.90 0.49
CA SER A 50 24.35 6.58 0.37
C SER A 50 25.09 6.60 1.71
N THR A 51 24.48 7.16 2.75
CA THR A 51 24.98 7.16 4.14
C THR A 51 24.64 5.88 4.91
N ILE A 52 23.80 4.99 4.37
CA ILE A 52 23.44 3.74 5.03
C ILE A 52 24.65 2.79 4.98
N LYS A 53 25.03 2.24 6.14
CA LYS A 53 26.13 1.26 6.29
C LYS A 53 26.08 0.13 5.25
N THR A 54 24.87 -0.29 4.87
CA THR A 54 24.59 -1.28 3.83
C THR A 54 25.12 -0.89 2.44
N THR A 55 24.90 0.35 1.99
CA THR A 55 25.33 0.81 0.66
C THR A 55 26.85 0.92 0.59
N THR A 56 27.49 1.39 1.67
CA THR A 56 28.95 1.43 1.79
C THR A 56 29.54 0.01 1.77
N ALA A 57 28.94 -0.91 2.55
CA ALA A 57 29.33 -2.30 2.60
C ALA A 57 29.25 -2.97 1.21
N LEU A 58 28.13 -2.81 0.50
CA LEU A 58 27.94 -3.38 -0.84
C LEU A 58 28.86 -2.76 -1.88
N THR A 59 29.10 -1.44 -1.81
CA THR A 59 30.01 -0.75 -2.74
C THR A 59 31.44 -1.22 -2.56
N GLY A 60 31.85 -1.54 -1.33
CA GLY A 60 33.18 -2.05 -0.99
C GLY A 60 33.45 -3.49 -1.40
N LEU A 61 32.44 -4.24 -1.86
CA LEU A 61 32.64 -5.59 -2.40
C LEU A 61 33.28 -5.53 -3.80
N SER A 62 34.26 -6.40 -4.04
CA SER A 62 34.86 -6.59 -5.37
C SER A 62 33.88 -7.28 -6.31
N CYS A 63 33.13 -6.46 -7.06
CA CYS A 63 32.18 -6.94 -8.05
C CYS A 63 31.97 -5.93 -9.20
N GLU A 64 32.28 -6.38 -10.42
CA GLU A 64 32.17 -5.59 -11.66
C GLU A 64 30.71 -5.44 -12.13
N ARG A 65 29.92 -6.51 -12.06
CA ARG A 65 28.55 -6.52 -12.62
C ARG A 65 27.52 -6.42 -11.50
N ARG A 66 26.71 -5.36 -11.54
CA ARG A 66 25.72 -5.07 -10.49
C ARG A 66 24.33 -4.93 -11.10
N ILE A 67 23.35 -5.62 -10.51
CA ILE A 67 21.94 -5.55 -10.90
C ILE A 67 21.13 -5.14 -9.69
N ILE A 68 20.26 -4.14 -9.84
CA ILE A 68 19.27 -3.77 -8.85
C ILE A 68 17.89 -4.18 -9.36
N LEU A 69 17.13 -4.87 -8.52
CA LEU A 69 15.70 -5.14 -8.73
C LEU A 69 14.90 -4.27 -7.76
N THR A 70 13.90 -3.55 -8.24
CA THR A 70 13.02 -2.74 -7.39
C THR A 70 11.59 -2.76 -7.93
N GLY A 71 10.62 -3.05 -7.05
CA GLY A 71 9.19 -3.06 -7.42
C GLY A 71 8.60 -1.66 -7.56
N THR A 72 9.13 -0.69 -6.82
CA THR A 72 8.82 0.73 -6.97
C THR A 72 9.96 1.39 -7.74
N PRO A 73 9.70 1.91 -8.95
CA PRO A 73 10.70 2.65 -9.69
C PRO A 73 10.89 3.97 -8.96
N ILE A 74 11.88 4.02 -8.07
CA ILE A 74 12.51 5.22 -7.52
C ILE A 74 11.51 6.11 -6.79
N GLN A 75 11.49 5.95 -5.47
CA GLN A 75 10.61 6.71 -4.61
C GLN A 75 11.11 8.16 -4.48
N ASN A 76 10.63 9.00 -5.40
CA ASN A 76 10.40 10.45 -5.27
C ASN A 76 11.61 11.38 -5.09
N ASP A 77 12.85 10.87 -5.02
CA ASP A 77 14.03 11.72 -4.85
C ASP A 77 15.07 11.46 -5.97
N LEU A 78 15.42 12.51 -6.71
CA LEU A 78 16.48 12.46 -7.73
C LEU A 78 17.83 12.13 -7.13
N GLN A 79 18.03 12.42 -5.84
CA GLN A 79 19.23 12.04 -5.12
C GLN A 79 19.25 10.54 -4.83
N GLU A 80 18.12 9.93 -4.43
CA GLU A 80 18.00 8.47 -4.34
C GLU A 80 18.21 7.82 -5.71
N PHE A 81 17.66 8.42 -6.77
CA PHE A 81 17.88 7.94 -8.14
C PHE A 81 19.35 7.95 -8.52
N TYR A 82 20.05 9.05 -8.24
CA TYR A 82 21.48 9.17 -8.44
C TYR A 82 22.25 8.10 -7.67
N ALA A 83 21.91 7.87 -6.40
CA ALA A 83 22.57 6.85 -5.58
C ALA A 83 22.43 5.44 -6.17
N LEU A 84 21.26 5.09 -6.71
CA LEU A 84 21.05 3.80 -7.38
C LEU A 84 21.84 3.67 -8.68
N ILE A 85 21.90 4.74 -9.48
CA ILE A 85 22.65 4.76 -10.73
C ILE A 85 24.15 4.69 -10.46
N GLU A 86 24.65 5.48 -9.51
CA GLU A 86 26.05 5.49 -9.12
C GLU A 86 26.49 4.12 -8.57
N PHE A 87 25.59 3.40 -7.89
CA PHE A 87 25.85 2.05 -7.43
C PHE A 87 26.01 1.04 -8.58
N VAL A 88 25.20 1.16 -9.63
CA VAL A 88 25.17 0.22 -10.78
C VAL A 88 26.23 0.57 -11.82
N ASN A 89 26.35 1.84 -12.18
CA ASN A 89 27.26 2.39 -13.18
C ASN A 89 27.98 3.63 -12.61
N PRO A 90 29.01 3.46 -11.78
CA PRO A 90 29.72 4.57 -11.16
C PRO A 90 30.25 5.57 -12.19
N GLY A 91 30.02 6.87 -11.95
CA GLY A 91 30.56 7.96 -12.77
C GLY A 91 29.78 8.31 -14.05
N ILE A 92 28.75 7.56 -14.43
CA ILE A 92 27.98 7.82 -15.68
C ILE A 92 27.25 9.17 -15.68
N LEU A 93 26.85 9.66 -14.49
CA LEU A 93 26.20 10.97 -14.31
C LEU A 93 27.15 12.04 -13.75
N GLY A 94 28.44 11.72 -13.61
CA GLY A 94 29.43 12.59 -12.95
C GLY A 94 29.24 12.68 -11.44
N SER A 95 29.85 13.70 -10.82
CA SER A 95 29.73 13.93 -9.38
C SER A 95 28.32 14.34 -8.97
N LEU A 96 27.93 14.04 -7.73
CA LEU A 96 26.64 14.45 -7.15
C LEU A 96 26.38 15.96 -7.30
N SER A 97 27.41 16.78 -7.14
CA SER A 97 27.34 18.24 -7.31
C SER A 97 27.04 18.67 -8.75
N THR A 98 27.59 17.96 -9.73
CA THR A 98 27.38 18.21 -11.16
C THR A 98 25.99 17.75 -11.56
N TYR A 99 25.60 16.55 -11.12
CA TYR A 99 24.27 16.00 -11.33
C TYR A 99 23.19 16.94 -10.78
N ARG A 100 23.39 17.47 -9.56
CA ARG A 100 22.47 18.42 -8.93
C ARG A 100 22.23 19.66 -9.79
N LYS A 101 23.31 20.29 -10.25
CA LYS A 101 23.23 21.54 -11.04
C LYS A 101 22.67 21.33 -12.45
N ILE A 102 23.01 20.20 -13.09
CA ILE A 102 22.65 19.95 -14.50
C ILE A 102 21.25 19.35 -14.62
N TYR A 103 20.87 18.44 -13.71
CA TYR A 103 19.62 17.70 -13.80
C TYR A 103 18.67 18.05 -12.65
N GLU A 104 19.10 17.93 -11.39
CA GLU A 104 18.19 18.04 -10.24
C GLU A 104 17.52 19.41 -10.12
N GLU A 105 18.31 20.47 -9.94
CA GLU A 105 17.80 21.82 -9.75
C GLU A 105 16.94 22.29 -10.93
N PRO A 106 17.33 22.11 -12.21
CA PRO A 106 16.49 22.53 -13.33
C PRO A 106 15.17 21.73 -13.43
N ILE A 107 15.20 20.42 -13.17
CA ILE A 107 14.00 19.59 -13.23
C ILE A 107 13.04 19.95 -12.10
N VAL A 108 13.54 20.16 -10.88
CA VAL A 108 12.71 20.58 -9.75
C VAL A 108 12.12 21.96 -10.00
N ARG A 109 12.95 22.94 -10.41
CA ARG A 109 12.51 24.32 -10.64
C ARG A 109 11.49 24.42 -11.77
N SER A 110 11.62 23.64 -12.85
CA SER A 110 10.63 23.59 -13.95
C SER A 110 9.22 23.20 -13.52
N ARG A 111 9.08 22.52 -12.39
CA ARG A 111 7.80 22.00 -11.89
C ARG A 111 7.14 22.92 -10.87
N GLU A 112 7.82 23.99 -10.46
CA GLU A 112 7.23 24.98 -9.56
C GLU A 112 6.12 25.77 -10.26
N PRO A 113 5.00 26.09 -9.58
CA PRO A 113 3.91 26.88 -10.16
C PRO A 113 4.37 28.27 -10.66
N SER A 114 5.39 28.83 -10.00
CA SER A 114 6.03 30.11 -10.32
C SER A 114 7.06 30.04 -11.45
N ALA A 115 7.34 28.86 -12.01
CA ALA A 115 8.40 28.67 -12.99
C ALA A 115 8.11 29.43 -14.30
N THR A 116 9.14 30.14 -14.77
CA THR A 116 9.10 30.82 -16.06
C THR A 116 9.03 29.82 -17.22
N LYS A 117 8.61 30.29 -18.39
CA LYS A 117 8.54 29.43 -19.59
C LYS A 117 9.92 28.83 -19.95
N GLU A 118 10.99 29.62 -19.79
CA GLU A 118 12.36 29.17 -20.05
C GLU A 118 12.81 28.08 -19.08
N GLU A 119 12.48 28.21 -17.79
CA GLU A 119 12.78 27.19 -16.78
C GLU A 119 12.02 25.89 -17.04
N LYS A 120 10.76 25.99 -17.49
CA LYS A 120 9.95 24.83 -17.91
C LYS A 120 10.60 24.07 -19.06
N GLU A 121 10.96 24.77 -20.13
CA GLU A 121 11.61 24.17 -21.30
C GLU A 121 12.98 23.57 -20.95
N LEU A 122 13.76 24.22 -20.08
CA LEU A 122 15.06 23.71 -19.64
C LEU A 122 14.90 22.41 -18.82
N GLY A 123 13.99 22.39 -17.84
CA GLY A 123 13.78 21.19 -17.03
C GLY A 123 13.25 20.01 -17.84
N GLU A 124 12.34 20.24 -18.81
CA GLU A 124 11.87 19.20 -19.72
C GLU A 124 13.02 18.62 -20.57
N LYS A 125 13.89 19.48 -21.11
CA LYS A 125 15.08 19.04 -21.87
C LYS A 125 16.01 18.18 -21.00
N ARG A 126 16.28 18.61 -19.76
CA ARG A 126 17.13 17.87 -18.82
C ARG A 126 16.51 16.54 -18.39
N ALA A 127 15.20 16.50 -18.16
CA ALA A 127 14.49 15.26 -17.84
C ALA A 127 14.52 14.26 -19.00
N ALA A 128 14.33 14.74 -20.23
CA ALA A 128 14.39 13.90 -21.43
C ALA A 128 15.82 13.35 -21.65
N GLU A 129 16.84 14.19 -21.46
CA GLU A 129 18.24 13.80 -21.54
C GLU A 129 18.58 12.71 -20.51
N LEU A 130 18.20 12.91 -19.24
CA LEU A 130 18.39 11.96 -18.16
C LEU A 130 17.68 10.62 -18.45
N THR A 131 16.44 10.68 -18.95
CA THR A 131 15.66 9.49 -19.32
C THR A 131 16.33 8.71 -20.46
N ARG A 132 16.88 9.41 -21.46
CA ARG A 132 17.59 8.79 -22.59
C ARG A 132 18.87 8.10 -22.14
N LEU A 133 19.66 8.74 -21.26
CA LEU A 133 20.89 8.16 -20.73
C LEU A 133 20.61 6.93 -19.87
N THR A 134 19.66 7.05 -18.94
CA THR A 134 19.32 5.97 -18.01
C THR A 134 18.54 4.83 -18.67
N GLY A 135 17.80 5.11 -19.74
CA GLY A 135 17.08 4.11 -20.53
C GLY A 135 17.97 3.06 -21.21
N LEU A 136 19.28 3.27 -21.28
CA LEU A 136 20.24 2.29 -21.81
C LEU A 136 20.44 1.09 -20.87
N PHE A 137 20.21 1.27 -19.56
CA PHE A 137 20.47 0.26 -18.54
C PHE A 137 19.32 0.09 -17.53
N ILE A 138 18.23 0.85 -17.67
CA ILE A 138 16.99 0.67 -16.90
C ILE A 138 15.93 0.02 -17.78
N LEU A 139 15.49 -1.17 -17.38
CA LEU A 139 14.34 -1.83 -17.98
C LEU A 139 13.12 -1.74 -17.05
N ARG A 140 12.10 -1.02 -17.48
CA ARG A 140 10.80 -0.94 -16.77
C ARG A 140 9.68 -1.44 -17.67
N ARG A 141 8.89 -2.38 -17.17
CA ARG A 141 7.64 -2.83 -17.79
C ARG A 141 6.49 -2.59 -16.83
N THR A 142 5.35 -2.17 -17.36
CA THR A 142 4.12 -1.97 -16.57
C THR A 142 3.27 -3.24 -16.59
N GLN A 143 2.30 -3.32 -15.68
CA GLN A 143 1.36 -4.43 -15.61
C GLN A 143 0.55 -4.60 -16.91
N GLU A 144 0.41 -3.56 -17.73
CA GLU A 144 -0.32 -3.60 -19.02
C GLU A 144 0.12 -4.73 -19.95
N VAL A 145 1.40 -5.11 -19.91
CA VAL A 145 1.94 -6.23 -20.70
C VAL A 145 1.35 -7.56 -20.25
N ILE A 146 1.18 -7.74 -18.94
CA ILE A 146 0.69 -8.99 -18.31
C ILE A 146 -0.83 -9.01 -18.26
N ASN A 147 -1.48 -7.85 -18.12
CA ASN A 147 -2.93 -7.71 -18.03
C ASN A 147 -3.69 -8.34 -19.21
N LYS A 148 -3.05 -8.46 -20.38
CA LYS A 148 -3.61 -9.14 -21.56
C LYS A 148 -3.84 -10.64 -21.36
N PHE A 149 -3.11 -11.25 -20.42
CA PHE A 149 -3.10 -12.69 -20.18
C PHE A 149 -3.72 -13.08 -18.84
N LEU A 150 -4.04 -12.11 -17.99
CA LEU A 150 -4.66 -12.36 -16.70
C LEU A 150 -6.19 -12.35 -16.80
N PRO A 151 -6.88 -13.14 -15.96
CA PRO A 151 -8.33 -13.06 -15.82
C PRO A 151 -8.81 -11.67 -15.38
N PRO A 152 -10.11 -11.36 -15.58
CA PRO A 152 -10.69 -10.11 -15.11
C PRO A 152 -10.43 -9.85 -13.63
N LYS A 153 -10.24 -8.57 -13.29
CA LYS A 153 -10.03 -8.10 -11.91
C LYS A 153 -11.11 -7.09 -11.57
N LYS A 154 -11.87 -7.32 -10.50
CA LYS A 154 -12.79 -6.33 -9.91
C LYS A 154 -12.16 -5.74 -8.66
N GLU A 155 -12.06 -4.41 -8.61
CA GLU A 155 -11.49 -3.70 -7.48
C GLU A 155 -12.57 -2.80 -6.87
N SER A 156 -12.83 -2.98 -5.58
CA SER A 156 -13.87 -2.28 -4.83
C SER A 156 -13.29 -1.64 -3.58
N ILE A 157 -13.45 -0.33 -3.44
CA ILE A 157 -13.13 0.42 -2.23
C ILE A 157 -14.44 0.62 -1.48
N ILE A 158 -14.54 0.09 -0.27
CA ILE A 158 -15.75 0.03 0.52
C ILE A 158 -15.57 0.92 1.74
N PHE A 159 -16.40 1.96 1.84
CA PHE A 159 -16.45 2.86 2.99
C PHE A 159 -17.47 2.31 4.00
N CYS A 160 -16.97 1.73 5.08
CA CYS A 160 -17.74 1.13 6.16
C CYS A 160 -18.17 2.21 7.15
N GLN A 161 -19.47 2.22 7.48
CA GLN A 161 -20.00 3.15 8.48
C GLN A 161 -19.43 2.83 9.86
N PRO A 162 -18.87 3.82 10.59
CA PRO A 162 -18.43 3.60 11.97
C PRO A 162 -19.63 3.29 12.88
N THR A 163 -19.42 2.44 13.88
CA THR A 163 -20.46 2.14 14.89
C THR A 163 -20.64 3.30 15.87
N ALA A 164 -21.77 3.31 16.59
CA ALA A 164 -22.01 4.31 17.65
C ALA A 164 -20.87 4.34 18.68
N LEU A 165 -20.42 3.16 19.13
CA LEU A 165 -19.29 3.03 20.04
C LEU A 165 -17.98 3.59 19.43
N GLN A 166 -17.72 3.30 18.15
CA GLN A 166 -16.54 3.84 17.46
C GLN A 166 -16.59 5.37 17.41
N LEU A 167 -17.74 5.96 17.08
CA LEU A 167 -17.91 7.42 17.02
C LEU A 167 -17.68 8.08 18.39
N GLU A 168 -18.29 7.53 19.45
CA GLU A 168 -18.11 8.05 20.81
C GLU A 168 -16.64 7.98 21.28
N LEU A 169 -15.99 6.84 21.07
CA LEU A 169 -14.56 6.67 21.38
C LEU A 169 -13.68 7.60 20.55
N TYR A 170 -14.01 7.80 19.27
CA TYR A 170 -13.26 8.69 18.38
C TYR A 170 -13.34 10.13 18.86
N ARG A 171 -14.56 10.63 19.17
CA ARG A 171 -14.76 11.97 19.75
C ARG A 171 -14.02 12.14 21.07
N LYS A 172 -14.04 11.11 21.93
CA LYS A 172 -13.31 11.14 23.21
C LYS A 172 -11.80 11.22 23.00
N LEU A 173 -11.24 10.46 22.06
CA LEU A 173 -9.82 10.56 21.71
C LEU A 173 -9.46 11.93 21.14
N LEU A 174 -10.26 12.48 20.22
CA LEU A 174 -10.02 13.81 19.64
C LEU A 174 -10.07 14.94 20.68
N SER A 175 -10.91 14.81 21.70
CA SER A 175 -11.00 15.77 22.81
C SER A 175 -9.92 15.59 23.88
N SER A 176 -9.02 14.61 23.73
CA SER A 176 -7.89 14.44 24.64
C SER A 176 -6.96 15.66 24.62
N ARG A 177 -6.33 15.94 25.76
CA ARG A 177 -5.36 17.05 25.90
C ARG A 177 -4.16 16.85 24.97
N VAL A 178 -3.76 15.60 24.74
CA VAL A 178 -2.65 15.23 23.86
C VAL A 178 -2.94 15.61 22.41
N ILE A 179 -4.11 15.22 21.87
CA ILE A 179 -4.46 15.56 20.48
C ILE A 179 -4.65 17.07 20.35
N THR A 180 -5.30 17.72 21.32
CA THR A 180 -5.46 19.18 21.31
C THR A 180 -4.11 19.90 21.30
N SER A 181 -3.14 19.43 22.07
CA SER A 181 -1.77 19.98 22.13
C SER A 181 -0.98 19.67 20.86
N CYS A 182 -1.19 18.50 20.25
CA CYS A 182 -0.63 18.14 18.94
C CYS A 182 -1.08 19.14 17.88
N LEU A 183 -2.36 19.50 17.87
CA LEU A 183 -2.94 20.45 16.91
C LEU A 183 -2.48 21.90 17.10
N GLN A 184 -1.91 22.23 18.26
CA GLN A 184 -1.33 23.54 18.57
C GLN A 184 0.16 23.62 18.23
N GLY A 185 0.77 22.54 17.72
CA GLY A 185 2.20 22.49 17.37
C GLY A 185 3.14 22.55 18.57
N ARG A 186 2.67 22.16 19.76
CA ARG A 186 3.42 22.25 21.02
C ARG A 186 4.17 20.97 21.42
N LEU A 187 3.96 19.88 20.69
CA LEU A 187 4.48 18.56 21.01
C LEU A 187 5.42 18.05 19.90
N GLU A 188 6.29 17.09 20.26
CA GLU A 188 7.20 16.43 19.33
C GLU A 188 6.47 15.51 18.33
N ASN A 189 7.11 15.26 17.18
CA ASN A 189 6.54 14.45 16.10
C ASN A 189 6.20 13.00 16.49
N SER A 190 6.88 12.45 17.50
CA SER A 190 6.66 11.10 18.03
C SER A 190 5.23 10.93 18.58
N THR A 191 4.72 11.93 19.28
CA THR A 191 3.39 11.91 19.90
C THR A 191 2.27 11.88 18.86
N HIS A 192 2.46 12.53 17.70
CA HIS A 192 1.51 12.45 16.58
C HIS A 192 1.32 11.01 16.09
N LEU A 193 2.40 10.24 16.00
CA LEU A 193 2.35 8.85 15.53
C LEU A 193 1.59 7.94 16.50
N ILE A 194 1.70 8.20 17.81
CA ILE A 194 0.96 7.47 18.85
C ILE A 194 -0.55 7.74 18.71
N CYS A 195 -0.95 9.00 18.57
CA CYS A 195 -2.36 9.38 18.37
C CYS A 195 -2.93 8.77 17.09
N ILE A 196 -2.17 8.82 15.99
CA ILE A 196 -2.53 8.16 14.72
C ILE A 196 -2.70 6.65 14.93
N GLY A 197 -1.76 6.02 15.65
CA GLY A 197 -1.82 4.60 15.97
C GLY A 197 -3.07 4.22 16.76
N ALA A 198 -3.46 5.04 17.74
CA ALA A 198 -4.68 4.84 18.52
C ALA A 198 -5.95 4.92 17.65
N LEU A 199 -6.05 5.94 16.78
CA LEU A 199 -7.19 6.10 15.87
C LEU A 199 -7.26 4.95 14.85
N LYS A 200 -6.13 4.51 14.30
CA LYS A 200 -6.09 3.34 13.40
C LYS A 200 -6.54 2.05 14.11
N LYS A 201 -6.11 1.82 15.36
CA LYS A 201 -6.57 0.70 16.18
C LYS A 201 -8.09 0.74 16.38
N LEU A 202 -8.64 1.92 16.68
CA LEU A 202 -10.08 2.13 16.86
C LEU A 202 -10.87 1.85 15.57
N CYS A 203 -10.37 2.32 14.42
CA CYS A 203 -10.99 2.07 13.11
C CYS A 203 -11.03 0.58 12.80
N ASN A 204 -9.96 -0.16 13.11
CA ASN A 204 -9.93 -1.62 12.98
C ASN A 204 -10.92 -2.28 13.93
N HIS A 205 -10.77 -2.10 15.24
CA HIS A 205 -11.71 -2.63 16.23
C HIS A 205 -11.55 -1.95 17.60
N PRO A 206 -12.63 -1.55 18.31
CA PRO A 206 -12.55 -0.99 19.66
C PRO A 206 -11.78 -1.86 20.67
N CYS A 207 -11.86 -3.19 20.55
CA CYS A 207 -11.11 -4.12 21.41
C CYS A 207 -9.58 -3.94 21.34
N LEU A 208 -9.03 -3.49 20.20
CA LEU A 208 -7.60 -3.24 20.05
C LEU A 208 -7.17 -2.01 20.86
N LEU A 209 -8.02 -1.00 20.89
CA LEU A 209 -7.84 0.17 21.74
C LEU A 209 -7.94 -0.24 23.21
N PHE A 210 -8.96 -1.01 23.58
CA PHE A 210 -9.17 -1.50 24.94
C PHE A 210 -7.98 -2.31 25.47
N LYS A 211 -7.46 -3.26 24.67
CA LYS A 211 -6.27 -4.05 25.01
C LYS A 211 -5.04 -3.16 25.22
N ALA A 212 -4.82 -2.18 24.33
CA ALA A 212 -3.71 -1.24 24.46
C ALA A 212 -3.80 -0.40 25.73
N ILE A 213 -5.01 -0.03 26.17
CA ILE A 213 -5.20 0.71 27.43
C ILE A 213 -4.90 -0.18 28.64
N LYS A 214 -5.41 -1.43 28.64
CA LYS A 214 -5.17 -2.37 29.75
C LYS A 214 -3.72 -2.77 29.91
N GLU A 215 -3.03 -3.09 28.81
CA GLU A 215 -1.60 -3.43 28.82
C GLU A 215 -0.78 -2.32 29.47
N LYS A 216 -1.07 -1.05 29.17
CA LYS A 216 -0.38 0.10 29.76
C LYS A 216 -0.74 0.37 31.22
N SER A 217 -1.97 0.04 31.65
CA SER A 217 -2.34 0.15 33.07
C SER A 217 -1.63 -0.87 33.97
N CYS A 218 -1.12 -1.97 33.38
CA CYS A 218 -0.43 -3.03 34.10
C CYS A 218 1.11 -2.88 34.12
N ASP A 219 1.70 -1.99 33.32
CA ASP A 219 3.14 -1.68 33.29
C ASP A 219 3.42 -0.28 33.86
N PRO A 220 3.61 -0.13 35.20
CA PRO A 220 3.87 1.16 35.83
C PRO A 220 5.32 1.68 35.67
N VAL A 221 6.17 1.03 34.86
CA VAL A 221 7.62 1.29 34.79
C VAL A 221 8.03 2.18 33.61
N SER A 222 7.16 2.43 32.63
CA SER A 222 7.45 3.36 31.52
C SER A 222 6.98 4.77 31.85
N GLU A 223 7.88 5.61 32.36
CA GLU A 223 7.69 7.06 32.55
C GLU A 223 7.64 7.81 31.20
N GLU A 224 6.63 7.54 30.37
CA GLU A 224 6.24 8.45 29.29
C GLU A 224 4.95 9.19 29.72
N HIS A 225 5.13 10.34 30.37
CA HIS A 225 4.05 11.16 30.94
C HIS A 225 2.95 11.58 29.94
N ASP A 226 3.21 11.55 28.63
CA ASP A 226 2.26 12.00 27.60
C ASP A 226 1.24 10.92 27.18
N GLU A 227 1.62 9.64 27.14
CA GLU A 227 0.74 8.58 26.58
C GLU A 227 -0.41 8.18 27.53
N SER A 228 -0.21 8.26 28.84
CA SER A 228 -1.24 7.93 29.83
C SER A 228 -2.42 8.92 29.77
N SER A 229 -2.13 10.19 29.46
CA SER A 229 -3.14 11.24 29.31
C SER A 229 -3.97 11.13 28.02
N LEU A 230 -3.50 10.41 27.00
CA LEU A 230 -4.25 10.17 25.77
C LEU A 230 -5.51 9.30 26.02
N TYR A 231 -5.38 8.32 26.92
CA TYR A 231 -6.43 7.34 27.19
C TYR A 231 -7.33 7.70 28.39
N GLU A 232 -7.12 8.88 28.97
CA GLU A 232 -7.86 9.36 30.14
C GLU A 232 -9.38 9.43 29.85
N GLY A 233 -10.17 8.70 30.65
CA GLY A 233 -11.62 8.61 30.50
C GLY A 233 -12.12 7.93 29.23
N VAL A 234 -11.24 7.30 28.44
CA VAL A 234 -11.64 6.51 27.25
C VAL A 234 -12.25 5.17 27.68
N ILE A 235 -11.75 4.57 28.76
CA ILE A 235 -12.29 3.33 29.33
C ILE A 235 -13.76 3.48 29.72
N ASP A 236 -14.14 4.64 30.25
CA ASP A 236 -15.47 4.92 30.78
C ASP A 236 -16.56 4.91 29.69
N VAL A 237 -16.17 5.04 28.41
CA VAL A 237 -17.06 4.98 27.25
C VAL A 237 -17.39 3.53 26.88
N PHE A 238 -16.55 2.57 27.25
CA PHE A 238 -16.82 1.16 26.96
C PHE A 238 -18.00 0.64 27.80
N PRO A 239 -18.79 -0.31 27.27
CA PRO A 239 -19.83 -0.99 28.05
C PRO A 239 -19.25 -1.63 29.32
N GLN A 240 -20.01 -1.63 30.42
CA GLN A 240 -19.54 -2.13 31.73
C GLN A 240 -19.06 -3.59 31.72
N ASN A 241 -19.60 -4.40 30.80
CA ASN A 241 -19.24 -5.82 30.63
C ASN A 241 -18.23 -6.05 29.50
N TYR A 242 -17.58 -4.99 28.99
CA TYR A 242 -16.62 -5.12 27.90
C TYR A 242 -15.36 -5.84 28.39
N THR A 243 -15.04 -6.99 27.78
CA THR A 243 -13.81 -7.70 28.07
C THR A 243 -12.96 -7.88 26.82
N SER A 244 -11.66 -8.10 27.03
CA SER A 244 -10.70 -8.29 25.95
C SER A 244 -10.96 -9.53 25.08
N ASP A 245 -11.71 -10.50 25.62
CA ASP A 245 -11.94 -11.82 25.02
C ASP A 245 -13.37 -12.00 24.47
N THR A 246 -14.32 -11.16 24.89
CA THR A 246 -15.68 -11.07 24.32
C THR A 246 -15.86 -9.76 23.58
N PHE A 247 -15.16 -9.62 22.46
CA PHE A 247 -15.45 -8.55 21.50
C PHE A 247 -16.51 -9.03 20.51
N SER A 248 -17.44 -8.14 20.14
CA SER A 248 -18.55 -8.47 19.23
C SER A 248 -18.24 -7.98 17.83
N GLU A 249 -18.71 -8.67 16.78
CA GLU A 249 -18.65 -8.10 15.43
C GLU A 249 -19.37 -6.76 15.33
N THR A 250 -20.36 -6.52 16.19
CA THR A 250 -21.17 -5.29 16.19
C THR A 250 -20.42 -4.05 16.67
N ASP A 251 -19.23 -4.22 17.24
CA ASP A 251 -18.45 -3.11 17.79
C ASP A 251 -17.71 -2.34 16.69
N SER A 252 -17.45 -2.96 15.52
CA SER A 252 -16.69 -2.36 14.42
C SER A 252 -17.41 -2.48 13.09
N GLY A 253 -17.60 -1.34 12.40
CA GLY A 253 -18.26 -1.30 11.10
C GLY A 253 -17.52 -2.14 10.04
N LYS A 254 -16.18 -2.10 10.07
CA LYS A 254 -15.35 -2.91 9.16
C LYS A 254 -15.50 -4.40 9.43
N LEU A 255 -15.62 -4.81 10.70
CA LEU A 255 -15.81 -6.21 11.05
C LEU A 255 -17.21 -6.70 10.65
N GLN A 256 -18.26 -5.90 10.84
CA GLN A 256 -19.61 -6.22 10.35
C GLN A 256 -19.63 -6.47 8.83
N VAL A 257 -19.02 -5.56 8.06
CA VAL A 257 -18.90 -5.69 6.61
C VAL A 257 -18.10 -6.93 6.24
N LEU A 258 -16.98 -7.19 6.91
CA LEU A 258 -16.15 -8.36 6.65
C LEU A 258 -16.92 -9.67 6.90
N VAL A 259 -17.60 -9.81 8.03
CA VAL A 259 -18.35 -11.02 8.37
C VAL A 259 -19.45 -11.30 7.33
N LYS A 260 -20.24 -10.26 6.97
CA LYS A 260 -21.27 -10.38 5.94
C LYS A 260 -20.67 -10.75 4.56
N LEU A 261 -19.52 -10.18 4.21
CA LEU A 261 -18.83 -10.48 2.96
C LEU A 261 -18.31 -11.92 2.93
N LEU A 262 -17.66 -12.41 4.00
CA LEU A 262 -17.16 -13.78 4.10
C LEU A 262 -18.30 -14.80 4.03
N ALA A 263 -19.41 -14.56 4.73
CA ALA A 263 -20.59 -15.41 4.67
C ALA A 263 -21.14 -15.50 3.25
N THR A 264 -21.24 -14.35 2.56
CA THR A 264 -21.70 -14.29 1.17
C THR A 264 -20.79 -15.06 0.21
N ILE A 265 -19.47 -14.94 0.38
CA ILE A 265 -18.48 -15.70 -0.41
C ILE A 265 -18.63 -17.20 -0.15
N GLN A 266 -18.83 -17.62 1.10
CA GLN A 266 -18.99 -19.03 1.44
C GLN A 266 -20.30 -19.61 0.88
N GLU A 267 -21.41 -18.88 0.95
CA GLU A 267 -22.70 -19.31 0.39
C GLU A 267 -22.64 -19.47 -1.14
N LEU A 268 -21.97 -18.53 -1.83
CA LEU A 268 -21.81 -18.54 -3.28
C LEU A 268 -20.69 -19.50 -3.77
N ASN A 269 -19.98 -20.17 -2.86
CA ASN A 269 -18.91 -21.13 -3.12
C ASN A 269 -19.40 -22.48 -3.70
N SER A 270 -20.66 -22.57 -4.11
CA SER A 270 -21.31 -23.83 -4.49
C SER A 270 -20.80 -24.45 -5.80
N SER A 271 -20.22 -23.64 -6.70
CA SER A 271 -19.82 -24.07 -8.05
C SER A 271 -18.31 -24.11 -8.27
N GLU A 272 -17.57 -23.16 -7.70
CA GLU A 272 -16.12 -23.04 -7.82
C GLU A 272 -15.53 -22.70 -6.46
N ARG A 273 -14.40 -23.32 -6.12
CA ARG A 273 -13.66 -23.08 -4.87
C ARG A 273 -13.19 -21.64 -4.80
N GLN A 274 -13.96 -20.79 -4.13
CA GLN A 274 -13.61 -19.42 -3.79
C GLN A 274 -12.85 -19.41 -2.46
N VAL A 275 -11.66 -18.84 -2.48
CA VAL A 275 -10.77 -18.76 -1.32
C VAL A 275 -10.35 -17.31 -1.11
N VAL A 276 -10.28 -16.90 0.15
CA VAL A 276 -10.10 -15.50 0.53
C VAL A 276 -8.71 -15.30 1.13
N VAL A 277 -7.98 -14.28 0.66
CA VAL A 277 -6.77 -13.77 1.31
C VAL A 277 -7.15 -12.51 2.08
N LEU A 278 -7.02 -12.56 3.40
CA LEU A 278 -7.23 -11.43 4.31
C LEU A 278 -5.89 -10.82 4.68
N VAL A 279 -5.69 -9.57 4.30
CA VAL A 279 -4.44 -8.85 4.54
C VAL A 279 -4.64 -7.76 5.58
N SER A 280 -3.71 -7.68 6.53
CA SER A 280 -3.63 -6.60 7.51
C SER A 280 -2.18 -6.19 7.74
N ASN A 281 -1.94 -4.91 8.00
CA ASN A 281 -0.60 -4.41 8.34
C ASN A 281 -0.22 -4.72 9.80
N TYR A 282 -1.20 -5.05 10.66
CA TYR A 282 -1.01 -5.20 12.10
C TYR A 282 -1.28 -6.63 12.56
N THR A 283 -0.32 -7.24 13.26
CA THR A 283 -0.46 -8.59 13.83
C THR A 283 -1.56 -8.66 14.89
N GLN A 284 -1.77 -7.59 15.66
CA GLN A 284 -2.87 -7.50 16.64
C GLN A 284 -4.24 -7.59 15.96
N THR A 285 -4.41 -6.92 14.81
CA THR A 285 -5.63 -7.02 14.00
C THR A 285 -5.78 -8.42 13.41
N LEU A 286 -4.71 -9.06 12.92
CA LEU A 286 -4.76 -10.46 12.49
C LEU A 286 -5.21 -11.41 13.61
N ASN A 287 -4.85 -11.15 14.87
CA ASN A 287 -5.32 -11.95 16.00
C ASN A 287 -6.84 -11.84 16.18
N VAL A 288 -7.40 -10.62 16.04
CA VAL A 288 -8.85 -10.39 16.08
C VAL A 288 -9.54 -11.12 14.94
N LEU A 289 -9.04 -10.97 13.71
CA LEU A 289 -9.58 -11.66 12.53
C LEU A 289 -9.51 -13.19 12.65
N GLN A 290 -8.43 -13.70 13.23
CA GLN A 290 -8.27 -15.13 13.50
C GLN A 290 -9.33 -15.64 14.48
N GLU A 291 -9.61 -14.89 15.53
CA GLU A 291 -10.63 -15.26 16.51
C GLU A 291 -12.04 -15.19 15.91
N THR A 292 -12.31 -14.18 15.06
CA THR A 292 -13.54 -14.14 14.25
C THR A 292 -13.66 -15.37 13.36
N CYS A 293 -12.58 -15.79 12.68
CA CYS A 293 -12.61 -17.01 11.87
C CYS A 293 -12.98 -18.25 12.69
N LYS A 294 -12.44 -18.39 13.91
CA LYS A 294 -12.79 -19.51 14.80
C LYS A 294 -14.25 -19.45 15.25
N HIS A 295 -14.73 -18.26 15.62
CA HIS A 295 -16.10 -18.06 16.08
C HIS A 295 -17.14 -18.50 15.05
N TYR A 296 -16.91 -18.16 13.78
CA TYR A 296 -17.77 -18.55 12.66
C TYR A 296 -17.43 -19.92 12.05
N GLY A 297 -16.44 -20.64 12.59
CA GLY A 297 -16.06 -21.98 12.12
C GLY A 297 -15.34 -22.00 10.76
N TYR A 298 -14.76 -20.89 10.32
CA TYR A 298 -13.99 -20.83 9.08
C TYR A 298 -12.61 -21.48 9.23
N SER A 299 -12.26 -22.38 8.31
CA SER A 299 -10.91 -22.90 8.21
C SER A 299 -9.95 -21.82 7.69
N TYR A 300 -8.85 -21.59 8.42
CA TYR A 300 -7.89 -20.57 8.06
C TYR A 300 -6.46 -21.08 8.10
N THR A 301 -5.58 -20.39 7.39
CA THR A 301 -4.12 -20.52 7.49
C THR A 301 -3.53 -19.14 7.69
N ARG A 302 -2.44 -19.02 8.45
CA ARG A 302 -1.84 -17.73 8.80
C ARG A 302 -0.37 -17.69 8.43
N LEU A 303 0.04 -16.59 7.81
CA LEU A 303 1.44 -16.28 7.53
C LEU A 303 1.75 -14.86 8.01
N ASP A 304 2.60 -14.77 9.03
CA ASP A 304 3.07 -13.52 9.59
C ASP A 304 4.58 -13.56 9.93
N GLY A 305 5.08 -12.49 10.56
CA GLY A 305 6.51 -12.36 10.88
C GLY A 305 7.05 -13.42 11.83
N HIS A 306 6.18 -14.06 12.63
CA HIS A 306 6.56 -15.12 13.57
C HIS A 306 6.64 -16.49 12.89
N THR A 307 6.12 -16.60 11.66
CA THR A 307 6.16 -17.85 10.89
C THR A 307 7.58 -18.15 10.41
N PRO A 308 8.19 -19.31 10.80
CA PRO A 308 9.54 -19.68 10.39
C PRO A 308 9.69 -19.76 8.87
N VAL A 309 10.81 -19.26 8.32
CA VAL A 309 11.05 -19.18 6.87
C VAL A 309 10.93 -20.55 6.18
N SER A 310 11.39 -21.62 6.83
CA SER A 310 11.33 -23.00 6.30
C SER A 310 9.90 -23.49 6.05
N GLN A 311 8.92 -23.01 6.81
CA GLN A 311 7.53 -23.45 6.70
C GLN A 311 6.70 -22.61 5.72
N ARG A 312 7.18 -21.41 5.36
CA ARG A 312 6.40 -20.45 4.55
C ARG A 312 6.02 -21.02 3.19
N GLN A 313 6.95 -21.68 2.50
CA GLN A 313 6.68 -22.24 1.17
C GLN A 313 5.67 -23.38 1.26
N GLN A 314 5.81 -24.28 2.24
CA GLN A 314 4.87 -25.37 2.47
C GLN A 314 3.45 -24.88 2.73
N ILE A 315 3.29 -23.82 3.54
CA ILE A 315 2.00 -23.18 3.81
C ILE A 315 1.36 -22.65 2.52
N VAL A 316 2.15 -22.01 1.66
CA VAL A 316 1.71 -21.42 0.39
C VAL A 316 1.34 -22.51 -0.62
N ASP A 317 2.15 -23.55 -0.75
CA ASP A 317 1.89 -24.67 -1.65
C ASP A 317 0.64 -25.45 -1.21
N THR A 318 0.48 -25.65 0.10
CA THR A 318 -0.72 -26.26 0.68
C THR A 318 -1.93 -25.40 0.37
N PHE A 319 -1.86 -24.07 0.52
CA PHE A 319 -2.96 -23.17 0.23
C PHE A 319 -3.37 -23.16 -1.25
N ASN A 320 -2.40 -23.15 -2.17
CA ASN A 320 -2.66 -23.16 -3.61
C ASN A 320 -3.16 -24.53 -4.12
N SER A 321 -3.03 -25.59 -3.33
CA SER A 321 -3.54 -26.91 -3.69
C SER A 321 -5.06 -26.92 -3.75
N LYS A 322 -5.62 -27.54 -4.79
CA LYS A 322 -7.08 -27.72 -4.96
C LYS A 322 -7.73 -28.47 -3.80
N PHE A 323 -6.96 -29.29 -3.08
CA PHE A 323 -7.42 -30.12 -1.97
C PHE A 323 -7.25 -29.45 -0.59
N SER A 324 -6.80 -28.19 -0.54
CA SER A 324 -6.60 -27.50 0.73
C SER A 324 -7.91 -27.43 1.54
N PRO A 325 -7.92 -27.67 2.85
CA PRO A 325 -9.12 -27.44 3.64
C PRO A 325 -9.35 -25.95 3.95
N ALA A 326 -8.36 -25.08 3.72
CA ALA A 326 -8.40 -23.68 4.14
C ALA A 326 -9.29 -22.83 3.22
N PHE A 327 -10.24 -22.12 3.83
CA PHE A 327 -11.09 -21.12 3.18
C PHE A 327 -10.45 -19.72 3.23
N ILE A 328 -9.72 -19.42 4.30
CA ILE A 328 -9.13 -18.09 4.55
C ILE A 328 -7.61 -18.19 4.69
N PHE A 329 -6.88 -17.26 4.08
CA PHE A 329 -5.45 -17.06 4.29
C PHE A 329 -5.20 -15.70 4.94
N LEU A 330 -4.84 -15.69 6.21
CA LEU A 330 -4.46 -14.51 6.98
C LEU A 330 -3.00 -14.15 6.65
N LEU A 331 -2.79 -12.98 6.06
CA LEU A 331 -1.48 -12.50 5.64
C LEU A 331 -1.14 -11.17 6.30
N SER A 332 0.02 -11.07 6.91
CA SER A 332 0.57 -9.75 7.23
C SER A 332 1.20 -9.11 5.99
N SER A 333 0.82 -7.88 5.65
CA SER A 333 1.31 -7.17 4.45
C SER A 333 2.84 -7.21 4.35
N LYS A 334 3.52 -7.00 5.48
CA LYS A 334 4.99 -6.95 5.61
C LYS A 334 5.65 -8.33 5.72
N ALA A 335 4.94 -9.35 6.22
CA ALA A 335 5.54 -10.67 6.43
C ALA A 335 5.62 -11.52 5.16
N GLY A 336 4.82 -11.20 4.14
CA GLY A 336 4.71 -12.00 2.93
C GLY A 336 5.90 -11.97 1.98
N GLY A 337 7.07 -11.48 2.39
CA GLY A 337 8.31 -11.50 1.60
C GLY A 337 8.20 -10.89 0.20
N VAL A 338 9.29 -10.95 -0.55
CA VAL A 338 9.30 -10.69 -1.99
C VAL A 338 8.92 -12.00 -2.68
N GLY A 339 7.87 -11.99 -3.51
CA GLY A 339 7.61 -13.09 -4.45
C GLY A 339 6.64 -14.20 -4.04
N LEU A 340 5.92 -14.13 -2.91
CA LEU A 340 4.87 -15.11 -2.61
C LEU A 340 3.79 -15.15 -3.72
N ASN A 341 3.36 -16.36 -4.08
CA ASN A 341 2.35 -16.59 -5.11
C ASN A 341 1.09 -17.20 -4.47
N LEU A 342 0.00 -16.47 -4.43
CA LEU A 342 -1.27 -16.86 -3.79
C LEU A 342 -2.40 -16.98 -4.84
N VAL A 343 -2.09 -17.54 -6.00
CA VAL A 343 -3.02 -17.70 -7.14
C VAL A 343 -4.19 -18.65 -6.87
N GLY A 344 -4.13 -19.45 -5.80
CA GLY A 344 -5.26 -20.26 -5.36
C GLY A 344 -6.44 -19.43 -4.83
N ALA A 345 -6.22 -18.15 -4.52
CA ALA A 345 -7.27 -17.26 -4.05
C ALA A 345 -7.97 -16.53 -5.20
N SER A 346 -9.28 -16.33 -5.05
CA SER A 346 -10.11 -15.53 -5.96
C SER A 346 -10.55 -14.20 -5.31
N HIS A 347 -10.54 -14.11 -3.99
CA HIS A 347 -10.86 -12.87 -3.26
C HIS A 347 -9.66 -12.42 -2.43
N LEU A 348 -9.37 -11.12 -2.46
CA LEU A 348 -8.40 -10.47 -1.60
C LEU A 348 -9.06 -9.30 -0.88
N ILE A 349 -8.96 -9.27 0.45
CA ILE A 349 -9.54 -8.22 1.29
C ILE A 349 -8.39 -7.53 2.04
N LEU A 350 -8.15 -6.26 1.73
CA LEU A 350 -7.30 -5.37 2.50
C LEU A 350 -8.14 -4.78 3.62
N TYR A 351 -7.91 -5.25 4.86
CA TYR A 351 -8.69 -4.84 6.03
C TYR A 351 -8.30 -3.44 6.55
N ASP A 352 -7.03 -3.09 6.36
CA ASP A 352 -6.46 -1.79 6.71
C ASP A 352 -5.40 -1.38 5.69
N ILE A 353 -5.21 -0.07 5.56
CA ILE A 353 -4.30 0.52 4.56
C ILE A 353 -3.00 1.04 5.19
N ASP A 354 -1.93 1.01 4.39
CA ASP A 354 -0.63 1.55 4.76
C ASP A 354 -0.47 3.00 4.27
N TRP A 355 0.47 3.76 4.85
CA TRP A 355 0.78 5.10 4.34
C TRP A 355 1.47 5.07 2.98
N ASN A 356 2.18 3.97 2.68
CA ASN A 356 2.84 3.75 1.40
C ASN A 356 1.93 2.89 0.49
N PRO A 357 1.38 3.47 -0.59
CA PRO A 357 0.52 2.73 -1.52
C PRO A 357 1.20 1.52 -2.18
N ALA A 358 2.54 1.51 -2.23
CA ALA A 358 3.28 0.40 -2.79
C ALA A 358 3.08 -0.91 -2.00
N THR A 359 2.93 -0.81 -0.67
CA THR A 359 2.69 -1.97 0.20
C THR A 359 1.39 -2.67 -0.20
N ASP A 360 0.32 -1.90 -0.43
CA ASP A 360 -0.99 -2.41 -0.80
C ASP A 360 -0.98 -2.98 -2.23
N ILE A 361 -0.30 -2.31 -3.17
CA ILE A 361 -0.10 -2.81 -4.54
C ILE A 361 0.65 -4.14 -4.55
N GLN A 362 1.71 -4.25 -3.75
CA GLN A 362 2.47 -5.48 -3.62
C GLN A 362 1.60 -6.62 -3.06
N ALA A 363 0.76 -6.34 -2.06
CA ALA A 363 -0.17 -7.34 -1.53
C ALA A 363 -1.17 -7.82 -2.59
N MET A 364 -1.78 -6.90 -3.36
CA MET A 364 -2.69 -7.24 -4.46
C MET A 364 -2.01 -8.08 -5.55
N ALA A 365 -0.76 -7.75 -5.90
CA ALA A 365 0.02 -8.46 -6.91
C ALA A 365 0.42 -9.89 -6.52
N ARG A 366 0.17 -10.32 -5.27
CA ARG A 366 0.37 -11.72 -4.84
C ARG A 366 -0.75 -12.65 -5.28
N VAL A 367 -1.95 -12.12 -5.52
CA VAL A 367 -3.14 -12.90 -5.93
C VAL A 367 -3.43 -12.76 -7.42
N TRP A 368 -3.37 -11.54 -7.94
CA TRP A 368 -3.57 -11.27 -9.37
C TRP A 368 -2.23 -11.32 -10.10
N ARG A 369 -1.77 -12.54 -10.38
CA ARG A 369 -0.47 -12.86 -10.98
C ARG A 369 -0.60 -14.02 -11.96
N ASP A 370 0.46 -14.23 -12.75
CA ASP A 370 0.58 -15.39 -13.63
C ASP A 370 0.31 -16.71 -12.88
N GLY A 371 -0.50 -17.58 -13.49
CA GLY A 371 -1.08 -18.77 -12.87
C GLY A 371 -2.51 -18.60 -12.35
N GLN A 372 -3.03 -17.37 -12.23
CA GLN A 372 -4.43 -17.11 -11.87
C GLN A 372 -5.38 -17.56 -13.00
N LYS A 373 -6.46 -18.25 -12.62
CA LYS A 373 -7.46 -18.79 -13.57
C LYS A 373 -8.86 -18.24 -13.36
N HIS A 374 -9.13 -17.70 -12.18
CA HIS A 374 -10.44 -17.19 -11.81
C HIS A 374 -10.45 -15.65 -11.84
N THR A 375 -11.64 -15.09 -11.99
CA THR A 375 -11.86 -13.65 -11.80
C THR A 375 -11.46 -13.28 -10.38
N VAL A 376 -10.59 -12.27 -10.23
CA VAL A 376 -10.11 -11.83 -8.91
C VAL A 376 -10.93 -10.65 -8.43
N HIS A 377 -11.43 -10.74 -7.20
CA HIS A 377 -12.10 -9.65 -6.51
C HIS A 377 -11.19 -9.08 -5.43
N ILE A 378 -10.95 -7.77 -5.47
CA ILE A 378 -10.13 -7.04 -4.52
C ILE A 378 -11.02 -6.06 -3.77
N TYR A 379 -11.01 -6.14 -2.45
CA TYR A 379 -11.77 -5.27 -1.57
C TYR A 379 -10.80 -4.47 -0.68
N ARG A 380 -11.01 -3.16 -0.58
CA ARG A 380 -10.33 -2.30 0.39
C ARG A 380 -11.35 -1.75 1.37
N LEU A 381 -11.22 -2.07 2.64
CA LEU A 381 -12.13 -1.59 3.68
C LEU A 381 -11.55 -0.31 4.30
N LEU A 382 -12.37 0.73 4.38
CA LEU A 382 -12.03 2.02 4.99
C LEU A 382 -13.17 2.44 5.91
N THR A 383 -12.86 2.98 7.09
CA THR A 383 -13.90 3.61 7.92
C THR A 383 -14.23 5.02 7.41
N THR A 384 -15.51 5.28 7.11
CA THR A 384 -15.99 6.56 6.57
C THR A 384 -15.70 7.73 7.50
N GLY A 385 -15.27 8.86 6.93
CA GLY A 385 -15.07 10.12 7.65
C GLY A 385 -13.92 10.10 8.66
N SER A 386 -13.17 9.01 8.71
CA SER A 386 -12.09 8.78 9.69
C SER A 386 -10.70 9.09 9.12
N ILE A 387 -9.68 8.92 9.95
CA ILE A 387 -8.28 9.00 9.54
C ILE A 387 -7.93 8.08 8.36
N GLU A 388 -8.57 6.91 8.22
CA GLU A 388 -8.28 5.98 7.12
C GLU A 388 -8.65 6.58 5.76
N GLU A 389 -9.76 7.31 5.69
CA GLU A 389 -10.17 7.99 4.48
C GLU A 389 -9.15 9.09 4.07
N LYS A 390 -8.60 9.83 5.05
CA LYS A 390 -7.54 10.82 4.81
C LYS A 390 -6.22 10.17 4.36
N ILE A 391 -5.85 9.03 4.94
CA ILE A 391 -4.69 8.25 4.50
C ILE A 391 -4.88 7.80 3.05
N TYR A 392 -6.08 7.31 2.71
CA TYR A 392 -6.42 6.88 1.36
C TYR A 392 -6.32 8.04 0.34
N GLN A 393 -6.89 9.20 0.66
CA GLN A 393 -6.75 10.42 -0.16
C GLN A 393 -5.28 10.76 -0.43
N ARG A 394 -4.42 10.68 0.59
CA ARG A 394 -2.97 10.88 0.43
C ARG A 394 -2.31 9.80 -0.42
N GLN A 395 -2.73 8.54 -0.33
CA GLN A 395 -2.21 7.48 -1.18
C GLN A 395 -2.49 7.79 -2.65
N ILE A 396 -3.72 8.19 -2.98
CA ILE A 396 -4.13 8.56 -4.34
C ILE A 396 -3.29 9.76 -4.82
N SER A 397 -3.23 10.85 -4.05
CA SER A 397 -2.43 12.01 -4.44
C SER A 397 -0.94 11.67 -4.65
N LYS A 398 -0.38 10.74 -3.87
CA LYS A 398 1.01 10.26 -4.09
C LYS A 398 1.13 9.40 -5.34
N GLN A 399 0.14 8.57 -5.64
CA GLN A 399 0.11 7.76 -6.85
C GLN A 399 0.03 8.62 -8.11
N ASP A 400 -0.73 9.72 -8.08
CA ASP A 400 -0.90 10.67 -9.20
C ASP A 400 0.42 11.29 -9.60
N LEU A 401 1.13 11.74 -8.57
CA LEU A 401 2.44 12.33 -8.71
C LEU A 401 3.45 11.29 -9.25
N SER A 402 3.38 10.03 -8.79
CA SER A 402 4.27 8.97 -9.28
C SER A 402 3.98 8.54 -10.74
N GLY A 403 2.73 8.67 -11.21
CA GLY A 403 2.28 8.26 -12.54
C GLY A 403 2.56 9.28 -13.64
N ALA A 404 2.60 10.56 -13.28
CA ALA A 404 2.97 11.65 -14.16
C ALA A 404 4.49 11.87 -14.13
N VAL A 405 5.27 10.96 -14.74
CA VAL A 405 6.71 11.15 -15.00
C VAL A 405 7.49 11.77 -13.82
N VAL A 406 7.89 10.91 -12.87
CA VAL A 406 8.94 11.20 -11.87
C VAL A 406 8.70 12.55 -11.17
N ASP A 407 7.64 12.69 -10.37
CA ASP A 407 7.45 13.91 -9.57
C ASP A 407 8.44 14.01 -8.43
N LEU A 408 9.24 15.08 -8.51
CA LEU A 408 10.43 15.36 -7.70
C LEU A 408 10.24 16.61 -6.84
N SER A 409 9.01 17.06 -6.69
CA SER A 409 8.66 18.33 -6.04
C SER A 409 8.30 18.19 -4.55
N LYS A 410 8.51 17.03 -3.95
CA LYS A 410 8.42 16.88 -2.49
C LYS A 410 9.70 16.24 -1.99
N THR A 411 10.68 17.11 -1.76
CA THR A 411 11.85 16.89 -0.92
C THR A 411 11.47 16.01 0.27
N SER A 412 12.39 15.14 0.63
CA SER A 412 12.39 14.20 1.76
C SER A 412 12.11 14.84 3.13
N GLU A 413 10.94 15.46 3.31
CA GLU A 413 10.35 15.80 4.60
C GLU A 413 9.29 14.74 4.93
N HIS A 414 9.72 13.48 5.03
CA HIS A 414 8.84 12.37 5.39
C HIS A 414 8.40 12.37 6.87
N THR A 415 8.72 13.43 7.62
CA THR A 415 8.46 13.56 9.06
C THR A 415 7.72 14.83 9.46
N HIS A 416 7.42 15.76 8.53
CA HIS A 416 6.77 17.01 8.88
C HIS A 416 5.40 17.11 8.21
N PHE A 417 4.36 16.79 8.98
CA PHE A 417 3.01 17.23 8.64
C PHE A 417 2.91 18.72 8.96
N SER A 418 2.36 19.52 8.04
CA SER A 418 1.99 20.89 8.40
C SER A 418 0.89 20.87 9.47
N ILE A 419 0.77 21.94 10.25
CA ILE A 419 -0.26 22.03 11.30
C ILE A 419 -1.67 21.91 10.68
N GLU A 420 -1.87 22.47 9.49
CA GLU A 420 -3.14 22.36 8.74
C GLU A 420 -3.41 20.93 8.28
N GLU A 421 -2.37 20.23 7.82
CA GLU A 421 -2.45 18.83 7.47
C GLU A 421 -2.79 17.94 8.67
N LEU A 422 -2.21 18.21 9.84
CA LEU A 422 -2.53 17.51 11.09
C LEU A 422 -3.98 17.78 11.49
N LYS A 423 -4.44 19.03 11.43
CA LYS A 423 -5.84 19.39 11.71
C LYS A 423 -6.81 18.61 10.82
N ASN A 424 -6.54 18.55 9.51
CA ASN A 424 -7.36 17.80 8.57
C ASN A 424 -7.36 16.28 8.89
N LEU A 425 -6.19 15.74 9.26
CA LEU A 425 -6.02 14.32 9.58
C LEU A 425 -6.77 13.90 10.86
N PHE A 426 -6.85 14.78 11.86
CA PHE A 426 -7.57 14.55 13.11
C PHE A 426 -9.02 15.05 13.08
N THR A 427 -9.59 15.32 11.91
CA THR A 427 -11.01 15.69 11.78
C THR A 427 -11.86 14.43 11.53
N LEU A 428 -12.98 14.31 12.25
CA LEU A 428 -14.01 13.30 12.00
C LEU A 428 -15.16 13.95 11.22
N HIS A 429 -15.56 13.34 10.10
CA HIS A 429 -16.70 13.79 9.30
C HIS A 429 -17.85 12.80 9.45
N GLU A 430 -18.91 13.21 10.16
CA GLU A 430 -20.06 12.33 10.42
C GLU A 430 -21.20 12.51 9.41
N ASP A 431 -21.34 13.71 8.85
CA ASP A 431 -22.46 14.07 7.97
C ASP A 431 -22.23 13.66 6.50
N SER A 432 -21.01 13.26 6.14
CA SER A 432 -20.66 12.88 4.77
C SER A 432 -20.71 11.37 4.59
N SER A 433 -21.33 10.93 3.49
CA SER A 433 -21.29 9.53 3.06
C SER A 433 -19.91 9.09 2.57
N CYS A 434 -19.10 10.01 2.04
CA CYS A 434 -17.72 9.78 1.62
C CYS A 434 -17.04 11.14 1.35
N VAL A 435 -16.12 11.52 2.23
CA VAL A 435 -15.36 12.78 2.09
C VAL A 435 -14.51 12.78 0.82
N THR A 436 -14.04 11.60 0.40
CA THR A 436 -13.25 11.44 -0.82
C THR A 436 -14.08 11.74 -2.06
N HIS A 437 -15.35 11.33 -2.07
CA HIS A 437 -16.27 11.67 -3.15
C HIS A 437 -16.60 13.17 -3.15
N ASP A 438 -16.82 13.77 -1.97
CA ASP A 438 -17.11 15.20 -1.86
C ASP A 438 -15.94 16.05 -2.38
N LEU A 439 -14.69 15.63 -2.14
CA LEU A 439 -13.50 16.30 -2.67
C LEU A 439 -13.33 16.16 -4.18
N LEU A 440 -13.97 15.17 -4.81
CA LEU A 440 -13.98 15.06 -6.26
C LEU A 440 -14.94 16.09 -6.90
N ASP A 441 -15.90 16.63 -6.13
CA ASP A 441 -16.97 17.48 -6.64
C ASP A 441 -17.73 16.82 -7.82
N CYS A 442 -18.02 15.52 -7.65
CA CYS A 442 -18.73 14.73 -8.67
C CYS A 442 -20.23 15.02 -8.66
N ASP A 443 -20.78 15.39 -9.82
CA ASP A 443 -22.22 15.60 -10.01
C ASP A 443 -23.07 14.32 -9.89
N CYS A 444 -22.42 13.16 -9.79
CA CYS A 444 -23.04 11.86 -9.88
C CYS A 444 -23.95 11.48 -8.71
N LYS A 445 -23.85 12.16 -7.55
CA LYS A 445 -24.58 11.85 -6.31
C LYS A 445 -24.52 10.35 -5.92
N GLY A 446 -23.47 9.63 -6.32
CA GLY A 446 -23.32 8.19 -6.10
C GLY A 446 -24.29 7.29 -6.89
N ASN A 447 -24.77 7.75 -8.05
CA ASN A 447 -25.79 7.07 -8.86
C ASN A 447 -25.36 6.71 -10.30
N THR A 448 -24.10 6.95 -10.69
CA THR A 448 -23.66 6.78 -12.10
C THR A 448 -22.83 5.53 -12.33
N ASP A 449 -23.31 4.73 -13.29
CA ASP A 449 -22.52 3.74 -14.00
C ASP A 449 -21.71 4.50 -15.07
N HIS A 450 -20.51 4.98 -14.73
CA HIS A 450 -19.59 5.56 -15.72
C HIS A 450 -19.05 4.46 -16.64
N GLN A 451 -19.89 3.90 -17.51
CA GLN A 451 -19.44 3.05 -18.60
C GLN A 451 -18.82 3.93 -19.69
N SER A 452 -17.61 3.57 -20.10
CA SER A 452 -16.93 4.14 -21.26
C SER A 452 -17.78 3.93 -22.53
N THR A 453 -18.62 4.89 -22.88
CA THR A 453 -19.20 5.03 -24.23
C THR A 453 -18.20 5.76 -25.12
N SER A 454 -17.19 5.02 -25.59
CA SER A 454 -16.44 5.44 -26.77
C SER A 454 -17.30 5.23 -28.02
N SER A 455 -18.19 6.17 -28.30
CA SER A 455 -18.89 6.23 -29.59
C SER A 455 -19.40 7.64 -29.88
N GLU A 456 -18.49 8.59 -29.99
CA GLU A 456 -18.70 9.76 -30.85
C GLU A 456 -17.79 9.61 -32.07
N LYS A 457 -18.40 9.32 -33.23
CA LYS A 457 -17.74 9.44 -34.53
C LYS A 457 -17.56 10.93 -34.84
N PRO A 458 -16.36 11.43 -35.13
CA PRO A 458 -16.21 12.77 -35.67
C PRO A 458 -16.72 12.81 -37.12
N PRO A 459 -17.21 13.97 -37.60
CA PRO A 459 -17.77 14.09 -38.93
C PRO A 459 -16.69 13.89 -39.99
N VAL A 460 -17.08 13.17 -41.04
CA VAL A 460 -16.26 12.94 -42.23
C VAL A 460 -16.16 14.25 -43.02
N SER A 461 -14.96 14.81 -43.13
CA SER A 461 -14.57 15.67 -44.24
C SER A 461 -13.18 15.27 -44.72
N GLY A 462 -13.09 14.88 -45.99
CA GLY A 462 -11.85 14.42 -46.60
C GLY A 462 -10.98 15.57 -47.08
N SER A 463 -9.66 15.45 -46.90
CA SER A 463 -8.64 15.69 -47.94
C SER A 463 -7.25 15.33 -47.41
N CYS A 464 -6.42 14.81 -48.31
CA CYS A 464 -5.11 14.17 -48.10
C CYS A 464 -3.98 15.11 -47.64
N GLN A 465 -3.01 14.61 -46.86
CA GLN A 465 -1.57 14.41 -47.21
C GLN A 465 -0.66 14.25 -45.96
N LEU A 466 0.04 13.10 -45.91
CA LEU A 466 1.35 12.79 -45.31
C LEU A 466 1.91 13.65 -44.14
N GLU A 467 1.88 13.14 -42.89
CA GLU A 467 2.82 13.47 -41.79
C GLU A 467 2.95 12.31 -40.75
N PRO A 468 4.06 12.21 -39.97
CA PRO A 468 4.42 11.02 -39.20
C PRO A 468 3.67 10.91 -37.85
N ASN A 469 3.09 9.72 -37.63
CA ASN A 469 2.31 9.34 -36.46
C ASN A 469 3.12 9.38 -35.14
N HIS A 470 2.96 10.45 -34.36
CA HIS A 470 3.19 10.44 -32.90
C HIS A 470 1.85 10.34 -32.18
N GLY A 471 1.30 9.13 -32.10
CA GLY A 471 0.14 8.80 -31.26
C GLY A 471 0.52 7.80 -30.19
N LYS A 472 0.76 8.26 -28.96
CA LYS A 472 0.89 7.38 -27.79
C LYS A 472 -0.51 6.84 -27.42
N PRO A 473 -0.70 5.53 -27.23
CA PRO A 473 -1.95 5.00 -26.71
C PRO A 473 -2.13 5.43 -25.25
N ASN A 474 -3.37 5.73 -24.85
CA ASN A 474 -3.76 6.13 -23.50
C ASN A 474 -3.23 5.13 -22.44
N SER A 475 -2.17 5.53 -21.74
CA SER A 475 -1.60 4.81 -20.61
C SER A 475 -2.61 4.75 -19.47
N LYS A 476 -2.93 3.56 -18.95
CA LYS A 476 -3.63 3.47 -17.65
C LYS A 476 -2.59 3.73 -16.55
N LYS A 477 -2.52 5.01 -16.16
CA LYS A 477 -1.72 5.54 -15.05
C LYS A 477 -2.08 4.86 -13.71
N PRO A 478 -1.24 4.95 -12.66
CA PRO A 478 -1.66 4.58 -11.30
C PRO A 478 -2.92 5.37 -10.87
N LEU A 479 -3.67 4.78 -9.93
CA LEU A 479 -4.95 5.27 -9.39
C LEU A 479 -4.88 6.75 -9.05
N SER A 480 -5.59 7.56 -9.84
CA SER A 480 -5.69 9.00 -9.66
C SER A 480 -7.01 9.56 -9.27
N MET A 481 -7.04 10.78 -8.71
CA MET A 481 -8.31 11.46 -8.45
C MET A 481 -9.15 11.53 -9.74
N SER A 482 -8.50 11.77 -10.88
CA SER A 482 -9.11 11.71 -12.22
C SER A 482 -9.51 10.30 -12.69
N GLN A 483 -8.87 9.23 -12.19
CA GLN A 483 -9.29 7.86 -12.46
C GLN A 483 -10.41 7.41 -11.52
N LEU A 484 -10.40 7.80 -10.25
CA LEU A 484 -11.49 7.54 -9.32
C LEU A 484 -12.79 8.14 -9.83
N MET A 485 -12.75 9.31 -10.47
CA MET A 485 -13.91 9.85 -11.22
C MET A 485 -14.45 8.91 -12.30
N GLN A 486 -13.59 8.09 -12.93
CA GLN A 486 -13.98 7.15 -13.97
C GLN A 486 -14.46 5.81 -13.41
N TRP A 487 -14.31 5.58 -12.10
CA TRP A 487 -14.81 4.38 -11.46
C TRP A 487 -16.33 4.49 -11.29
N LYS A 488 -16.98 3.36 -11.08
CA LYS A 488 -18.40 3.33 -10.73
C LYS A 488 -18.56 3.78 -9.28
N HIS A 489 -19.52 4.67 -9.05
CA HIS A 489 -19.76 5.31 -7.77
C HIS A 489 -21.11 4.84 -7.25
N PHE A 490 -21.12 4.23 -6.06
CA PHE A 490 -22.34 3.73 -5.45
C PHE A 490 -22.52 4.30 -4.06
N SER A 491 -23.62 5.03 -3.84
CA SER A 491 -24.05 5.43 -2.51
C SER A 491 -24.81 4.29 -1.82
N GLY A 492 -24.53 4.04 -0.54
CA GLY A 492 -25.13 2.95 0.24
C GLY A 492 -26.66 3.06 0.41
N GLN A 493 -27.25 4.23 0.14
CA GLN A 493 -28.68 4.49 0.37
C GLN A 493 -29.58 4.26 -0.85
N HIS A 494 -29.05 4.13 -2.08
CA HIS A 494 -29.89 4.36 -3.28
C HIS A 494 -29.78 3.40 -4.48
N GLN A 495 -29.03 2.30 -4.46
CA GLN A 495 -29.00 1.40 -5.63
C GLN A 495 -28.96 -0.10 -5.31
N THR A 496 -29.58 -0.88 -6.20
CA THR A 496 -29.33 -2.31 -6.33
C THR A 496 -28.00 -2.52 -7.04
N LEU A 497 -27.07 -3.19 -6.39
CA LEU A 497 -25.75 -3.49 -6.93
C LEU A 497 -25.85 -4.76 -7.77
N ALA A 498 -25.34 -4.70 -9.00
CA ALA A 498 -25.23 -5.88 -9.87
C ALA A 498 -24.25 -6.93 -9.34
N ASP A 499 -23.34 -6.54 -8.43
CA ASP A 499 -22.40 -7.45 -7.80
C ASP A 499 -23.04 -8.10 -6.55
N PRO A 500 -23.30 -9.43 -6.57
CA PRO A 500 -24.03 -10.10 -5.49
C PRO A 500 -23.27 -10.07 -4.16
N PHE A 501 -21.93 -9.94 -4.20
CA PHE A 501 -21.12 -9.83 -2.99
C PHE A 501 -21.30 -8.47 -2.31
N LEU A 502 -21.44 -7.40 -3.10
CA LEU A 502 -21.57 -6.03 -2.58
C LEU A 502 -23.01 -5.73 -2.14
N GLU A 503 -24.01 -6.29 -2.82
CA GLU A 503 -25.42 -6.08 -2.48
C GLU A 503 -25.74 -6.49 -1.04
N ARG A 504 -25.12 -7.57 -0.55
CA ARG A 504 -25.39 -8.11 0.78
C ARG A 504 -24.74 -7.33 1.94
N ILE A 505 -23.76 -6.48 1.63
CA ILE A 505 -23.06 -5.65 2.63
C ILE A 505 -23.58 -4.21 2.68
N LYS A 506 -24.50 -3.82 1.80
CA LYS A 506 -24.94 -2.43 1.58
C LYS A 506 -25.39 -1.69 2.85
N GLU A 507 -26.01 -2.39 3.80
CA GLU A 507 -26.57 -1.80 5.02
C GLU A 507 -25.52 -1.16 5.93
N ASN A 508 -24.29 -1.68 5.93
CA ASN A 508 -23.20 -1.21 6.80
C ASN A 508 -22.16 -0.38 6.03
N VAL A 509 -22.48 0.00 4.79
CA VAL A 509 -21.58 0.70 3.87
C VAL A 509 -22.19 2.06 3.55
N SER A 510 -21.38 3.12 3.61
CA SER A 510 -21.81 4.45 3.22
C SER A 510 -21.61 4.70 1.72
N PHE A 511 -20.51 4.18 1.16
CA PHE A 511 -20.13 4.43 -0.22
C PHE A 511 -19.22 3.32 -0.78
N ILE A 512 -19.27 3.11 -2.11
CA ILE A 512 -18.38 2.19 -2.82
C ILE A 512 -17.85 2.83 -4.10
N PHE A 513 -16.53 2.77 -4.31
CA PHE A 513 -15.94 2.93 -5.65
C PHE A 513 -15.64 1.55 -6.22
N GLN A 514 -16.04 1.27 -7.46
CA GLN A 514 -15.73 0.01 -8.13
C GLN A 514 -15.13 0.21 -9.53
N ASN A 515 -14.10 -0.56 -9.84
CA ASN A 515 -13.55 -0.66 -11.18
C ASN A 515 -13.39 -2.10 -11.61
N VAL A 516 -13.66 -2.36 -12.89
CA VAL A 516 -13.54 -3.67 -13.50
C VAL A 516 -12.49 -3.59 -14.59
N THR A 517 -11.38 -4.28 -14.39
CA THR A 517 -10.34 -4.45 -15.40
C THR A 517 -10.60 -5.75 -16.14
N ASN A 518 -11.11 -5.64 -17.36
CA ASN A 518 -11.22 -6.77 -18.28
C ASN A 518 -9.91 -6.94 -19.06
N PRO A 519 -9.54 -8.18 -19.44
CA PRO A 519 -8.44 -8.40 -20.35
C PRO A 519 -8.72 -7.65 -21.66
N THR A 520 -7.78 -6.84 -22.10
CA THR A 520 -7.83 -6.25 -23.44
C THR A 520 -7.64 -7.37 -24.45
N SER A 521 -8.66 -7.60 -25.29
CA SER A 521 -8.57 -8.55 -26.39
C SER A 521 -7.32 -8.23 -27.24
N PRO A 522 -6.55 -9.26 -27.63
CA PRO A 522 -5.20 -9.12 -28.18
C PRO A 522 -5.10 -8.26 -29.43
#